data_AF-A0A511D412-F1
#
_entry.id   AF-A0A511D412-F1
#
_cell.length_a   1.000
_cell.length_b   1.000
_cell.length_c   1.000
_cell.angle_alpha   90.00
_cell.angle_beta   90.00
_cell.angle_gamma   90.00
#
_symmetry.space_group_name_H-M   'P 1'
#
loop_
_entity.id
_entity.type
_entity.pdbx_description
1 polymer ?
#
loop_
_entity_poly.entity_id
_entity_poly.type
_entity_poly.pdbx_seq_one_letter_code
_entity_poly.pdbx_strand_id
1 'polypeptide(L)' 'MTKPAVYADQQIPYFWRIGSLDDPAPTLEAHRLDPGGTGYLRYAALRPGEKRSLEHPWPVSVDMAEFVLPGRR' A
#
# COMPACT_ATOMS: atom_id res chain seq x y z
N MET A 1 -0.03 -19.50 -5.96
CA MET A 1 0.85 -18.62 -5.15
C MET A 1 0.56 -17.18 -5.53
N THR A 2 0.37 -16.27 -4.57
CA THR A 2 0.06 -14.86 -4.87
C THR A 2 1.35 -14.03 -4.98
N LYS A 3 1.32 -12.89 -5.66
CA LYS A 3 2.47 -11.98 -5.77
C LYS A 3 3.02 -11.52 -4.40
N PRO A 4 2.18 -11.15 -3.40
CA PRO A 4 2.67 -10.90 -2.05
C PRO A 4 3.33 -12.12 -1.39
N ALA A 5 2.86 -13.35 -1.63
CA ALA A 5 3.50 -14.54 -1.08
C ALA A 5 4.93 -14.74 -1.61
N VAL A 6 5.16 -14.45 -2.90
CA VAL A 6 6.51 -14.47 -3.50
C VAL A 6 7.42 -13.45 -2.80
N TYR A 7 6.92 -12.25 -2.54
CA TYR A 7 7.72 -11.20 -1.89
C TYR A 7 8.11 -11.56 -0.46
N ALA A 8 7.20 -12.21 0.28
CA ALA A 8 7.43 -12.66 1.65
C ALA A 8 8.49 -13.78 1.69
N ASP A 9 8.38 -14.74 0.78
CA ASP A 9 9.37 -15.81 0.61
C ASP A 9 10.78 -15.25 0.34
N GLN A 10 10.85 -14.17 -0.45
CA GLN A 10 12.09 -13.44 -0.73
C GLN A 10 12.49 -12.43 0.37
N GLN A 11 11.81 -12.44 1.52
CA GLN A 11 12.08 -11.59 2.68
C GLN A 11 12.09 -10.07 2.38
N ILE A 12 11.26 -9.62 1.44
CA ILE A 12 11.13 -8.19 1.14
C ILE A 12 10.45 -7.49 2.33
N PRO A 13 11.10 -6.54 3.05
CA PRO A 13 10.59 -6.04 4.33
C PRO A 13 9.30 -5.21 4.21
N TYR A 14 9.14 -4.51 3.10
CA TYR A 14 7.99 -3.63 2.86
C TYR A 14 7.57 -3.71 1.40
N PHE A 15 6.27 -3.69 1.14
CA PHE A 15 5.75 -3.45 -0.20
C PHE A 15 4.48 -2.61 -0.12
N TRP A 16 4.25 -1.83 -1.16
CA TRP A 16 3.02 -1.06 -1.32
C TRP A 16 2.25 -1.57 -2.54
N ARG A 17 0.93 -1.46 -2.49
CA ARG A 17 0.05 -1.74 -3.63
C ARG A 17 -1.00 -0.66 -3.78
N ILE A 18 -1.41 -0.42 -5.02
CA ILE A 18 -2.60 0.37 -5.33
C ILE A 18 -3.74 -0.59 -5.66
N GLY A 19 -4.89 -0.39 -5.03
CA GLY A 19 -6.13 -1.07 -5.36
C GLY A 19 -6.74 -1.86 -4.21
N SER A 20 -8.03 -1.65 -4.00
CA SER A 20 -8.93 -2.54 -3.27
C SER A 20 -9.62 -3.47 -4.27
N LEU A 21 -9.88 -4.73 -3.92
CA LEU A 21 -10.75 -5.59 -4.74
C LEU A 21 -12.22 -5.14 -4.67
N ASP A 22 -12.55 -4.34 -3.64
CA ASP A 22 -13.93 -4.02 -3.25
C ASP A 22 -14.28 -2.53 -3.41
N ASP A 23 -13.32 -1.66 -3.79
CA ASP A 23 -13.53 -0.21 -3.95
C ASP A 23 -13.07 0.25 -5.34
N PRO A 24 -13.94 0.92 -6.13
CA PRO A 24 -13.56 1.49 -7.42
C PRO A 24 -12.50 2.61 -7.32
N ALA A 25 -12.29 3.19 -6.14
CA ALA A 25 -11.36 4.28 -5.92
C ALA A 25 -9.92 3.78 -5.62
N PRO A 26 -8.87 4.42 -6.17
CA PRO A 26 -7.50 3.97 -5.96
C PRO A 26 -7.09 4.17 -4.51
N THR A 27 -6.99 3.07 -3.76
CA THR A 27 -6.50 3.05 -2.38
C THR A 27 -5.05 2.59 -2.36
N LEU A 28 -4.17 3.34 -1.70
CA LEU A 28 -2.82 2.88 -1.37
C LEU A 28 -2.90 1.98 -0.14
N GLU A 29 -2.34 0.79 -0.21
CA GLU A 29 -2.11 -0.06 0.95
C GLU A 29 -0.61 -0.30 1.16
N ALA A 30 -0.14 0.01 2.36
CA ALA A 30 1.24 -0.19 2.76
C ALA A 30 1.36 -1.40 3.69
N HIS A 31 2.24 -2.32 3.33
CA HIS A 31 2.41 -3.61 3.99
C HIS A 31 3.85 -3.76 4.48
N ARG A 32 4.00 -4.35 5.67
CA ARG A 32 5.28 -4.74 6.26
C ARG A 32 5.32 -6.25 6.44
N LEU A 33 6.49 -6.85 6.25
CA LEU A 33 6.68 -8.28 6.47
C LEU A 33 6.30 -8.59 7.93
N ASP A 34 5.49 -9.64 8.12
CA ASP A 34 5.21 -10.16 9.45
C ASP A 34 6.53 -10.63 10.08
N PRO A 35 6.87 -10.22 11.31
CA PRO A 35 8.07 -10.72 12.01
C PRO A 35 8.13 -12.25 12.11
N GLY A 36 6.97 -12.93 12.07
CA GLY A 36 6.88 -14.39 11.99
C GLY A 36 7.22 -14.99 10.61
N GLY A 37 7.48 -14.16 9.59
CA GLY A 37 7.88 -14.58 8.25
C GLY A 37 6.77 -15.24 7.41
N THR A 38 5.54 -15.29 7.92
CA THR A 38 4.45 -16.05 7.27
C THR A 38 3.70 -15.27 6.19
N GLY A 39 3.96 -13.96 6.07
CA GLY A 39 3.26 -13.09 5.12
C GLY A 39 3.46 -11.62 5.44
N TYR A 40 2.43 -10.82 5.17
CA TYR A 40 2.48 -9.37 5.34
C TYR A 40 1.34 -8.85 6.20
N LEU A 41 1.65 -7.81 6.98
CA LEU A 41 0.70 -7.04 7.77
C LEU A 41 0.51 -5.66 7.14
N ARG A 42 -0.74 -5.29 6.84
CA ARG A 42 -1.08 -3.93 6.42
C ARG A 42 -0.90 -2.98 7.62
N TYR A 43 -0.02 -2.00 7.50
CA TYR A 43 0.22 -1.00 8.57
C TYR A 43 -0.33 0.39 8.23
N ALA A 44 -0.64 0.65 6.96
CA ALA A 44 -1.37 1.84 6.56
C ALA A 44 -2.24 1.59 5.33
N ALA A 45 -3.31 2.37 5.21
CA ALA A 45 -4.10 2.51 4.01
C ALA A 45 -4.46 3.99 3.83
N LEU A 46 -4.42 4.49 2.59
CA LEU A 46 -4.82 5.85 2.24
C LEU A 46 -5.81 5.81 1.07
N ARG A 47 -6.92 6.52 1.22
CA ARG A 47 -7.97 6.72 0.21
C ARG A 47 -7.76 8.04 -0.54
N PRO A 48 -8.42 8.25 -1.69
CA PRO A 48 -8.43 9.55 -2.37
C PRO A 48 -8.76 10.72 -1.43
N GLY A 49 -7.98 11.79 -1.55
CA GLY A 49 -8.09 12.98 -0.70
C GLY A 49 -7.39 12.88 0.66
N GLU A 50 -6.87 11.71 1.04
CA GLU A 50 -6.06 11.56 2.24
C GLU A 50 -4.58 11.84 1.96
N LYS A 51 -3.94 12.55 2.90
CA LYS A 51 -2.50 12.82 2.88
C LYS A 51 -1.86 12.29 4.15
N ARG A 52 -0.73 11.60 4.02
CA ARG A 52 0.01 11.04 5.17
C ARG A 52 1.49 10.92 4.90
N SER A 53 2.31 11.13 5.93
CA SER A 53 3.72 10.73 5.94
C SER A 53 3.87 9.27 6.34
N LEU A 54 4.63 8.52 5.55
CA LEU A 54 4.97 7.12 5.78
C LEU A 54 6.48 7.01 5.96
N GLU A 55 6.92 6.32 7.02
CA GLU A 55 8.35 6.18 7.36
C GLU A 55 9.05 5.03 6.63
N HIS A 56 8.26 4.08 6.09
CA HIS A 56 8.76 2.88 5.44
C HIS A 56 8.17 2.75 4.04
N PRO A 57 8.90 2.21 3.05
CA PRO A 57 10.29 1.72 3.14
C PRO A 57 11.35 2.82 3.35
N TRP A 58 11.02 4.06 3.05
CA TRP A 58 11.77 5.26 3.40
C TRP A 58 10.77 6.40 3.71
N PRO A 59 11.19 7.46 4.41
CA PRO A 59 10.32 8.59 4.71
C PRO A 59 9.80 9.26 3.44
N VAL A 60 8.47 9.35 3.30
CA VAL A 60 7.82 10.02 2.17
C VAL A 60 6.43 10.51 2.56
N SER A 61 6.06 11.70 2.08
CA SER A 61 4.70 12.22 2.19
C SER A 61 3.91 11.83 0.94
N VAL A 62 2.79 11.16 1.12
CA VAL A 62 1.89 10.74 0.03
C VAL A 62 0.60 11.50 0.16
N ASP A 63 0.19 12.18 -0.92
CA ASP A 63 -1.11 12.82 -1.07
C ASP A 63 -1.92 12.06 -2.13
N MET A 64 -2.97 11.35 -1.70
CA MET A 64 -3.78 10.55 -2.62
C MET A 64 -4.68 11.40 -3.52
N ALA A 65 -4.81 12.71 -3.28
CA ALA A 65 -5.48 13.60 -4.23
C ALA A 65 -4.70 13.72 -5.56
N GLU A 66 -3.37 13.58 -5.53
CA GLU A 66 -2.51 13.68 -6.73
C GLU A 66 -2.67 12.50 -7.70
N PHE A 67 -3.17 11.37 -7.22
CA PHE A 67 -3.27 10.12 -7.98
C PHE A 67 -4.69 9.84 -8.52
N VAL A 68 -5.59 10.82 -8.41
CA VAL A 68 -6.92 10.76 -9.00
C VAL A 68 -7.00 11.78 -10.13
N LEU A 69 -7.38 11.34 -11.32
CA LEU A 69 -7.58 12.25 -12.45
C LEU A 69 -8.72 13.23 -12.12
N PRO A 70 -8.52 14.55 -12.32
CA PRO A 70 -9.61 15.50 -12.19
C PRO A 70 -10.66 15.21 -13.26
N GLY A 71 -11.86 14.77 -12.84
CA GLY A 71 -13.05 14.79 -13.70
C GLY A 71 -13.49 13.48 -14.37
N ARG A 72 -13.74 12.40 -13.60
CA ARG A 72 -14.86 11.50 -13.94
C ARG A 72 -16.05 11.84 -13.05
N ARG A 73 -16.87 12.79 -13.53
CA ARG A 73 -18.30 12.84 -13.21
C ARG A 73 -19.03 11.89 -14.15
#